data_AF-A0A2D3D6T0-F1
#
_entry.id   AF-A0A2D3D6T0-F1
#
_cell.length_a   1.000
_cell.length_b   1.000
_cell.length_c   1.000
_cell.angle_alpha   90.00
_cell.angle_beta   90.00
_cell.angle_gamma   90.00
#
_symmetry.space_group_name_H-M   'P 1'
#
loop_
_entity.id
_entity.type
_entity.pdbx_description
1 polymer ?
#
loop_
_entity_poly.entity_id
_entity_poly.type
_entity_poly.pdbx_seq_one_letter_code
_entity_poly.pdbx_strand_id
1 'polypeptide(L)'
;MSRTRVKVVLNRESVREQLLHNRQLLDEVQSKVEGMANVHPAIKVYRNTDRGRGNIVATIPMSVEDAHRGLMADMLGKVRI
;
A
#
# COMPACT_ATOMS: atom_id res chain seq x y z
N MET A 1 -48.64 5.63 -11.67
CA MET A 1 -47.56 4.70 -11.24
C MET A 1 -46.63 5.44 -10.29
N SER A 2 -46.59 5.05 -9.02
CA SER A 2 -45.66 5.62 -8.03
C SER A 2 -44.24 5.14 -8.34
N ARG A 3 -43.30 6.07 -8.59
CA ARG A 3 -41.87 5.74 -8.72
C ARG A 3 -41.32 5.47 -7.31
N THR A 4 -41.34 4.21 -6.88
CA THR A 4 -40.68 3.79 -5.65
C THR A 4 -39.17 4.03 -5.80
N ARG A 5 -38.60 4.98 -5.06
CA ARG A 5 -37.15 5.19 -5.04
C ARG A 5 -36.51 4.05 -4.27
N VAL A 6 -35.79 3.17 -4.97
CA VAL A 6 -34.97 2.13 -4.34
C VAL A 6 -33.70 2.79 -3.80
N LYS A 7 -33.51 2.73 -2.47
CA LYS A 7 -32.27 3.15 -1.83
C LYS A 7 -31.35 1.94 -1.71
N VAL A 8 -30.23 1.96 -2.42
CA VAL A 8 -29.18 0.95 -2.30
C VAL A 8 -28.08 1.52 -1.40
N VAL A 9 -27.71 0.79 -0.35
CA VAL A 9 -26.59 1.13 0.53
C VAL A 9 -25.57 0.01 0.43
N LEU A 10 -24.31 0.37 0.19
CA LEU A 10 -23.23 -0.62 0.13
C LEU A 10 -23.00 -1.22 1.52
N ASN A 11 -22.77 -2.54 1.56
CA ASN A 11 -22.39 -3.22 2.79
C ASN A 11 -20.98 -2.78 3.20
N ARG A 12 -20.87 -2.08 4.33
CA ARG A 12 -19.61 -1.51 4.82
C ARG A 12 -18.52 -2.56 5.03
N GLU A 13 -18.87 -3.72 5.58
CA GLU A 13 -17.90 -4.79 5.87
C GLU A 13 -17.35 -5.38 4.57
N SER A 14 -18.22 -5.71 3.62
CA SER A 14 -17.82 -6.21 2.30
C SER A 14 -16.93 -5.21 1.55
N VAL A 15 -17.31 -3.92 1.56
CA VAL A 15 -16.47 -2.87 0.95
C VAL A 15 -15.12 -2.76 1.64
N ARG A 16 -15.08 -2.80 2.98
CA ARG A 16 -13.82 -2.76 3.73
C ARG A 16 -12.92 -3.93 3.37
N GLU A 17 -13.46 -5.15 3.35
CA GLU A 17 -12.70 -6.35 3.01
C GLU A 17 -12.15 -6.30 1.58
N GLN A 18 -12.96 -5.82 0.61
CA GLN A 18 -12.51 -5.65 -0.77
C GLN A 18 -11.37 -4.65 -0.89
N LEU A 19 -11.42 -3.53 -0.16
CA LEU A 19 -10.36 -2.52 -0.18
C LEU A 19 -9.08 -3.01 0.50
N LEU A 20 -9.20 -3.65 1.66
CA LEU A 20 -8.04 -4.14 2.43
C LEU A 20 -7.34 -5.34 1.78
N HIS A 21 -8.03 -6.07 0.89
CA HIS A 21 -7.51 -7.25 0.20
C HIS A 21 -7.46 -7.07 -1.33
N ASN A 22 -7.49 -5.82 -1.81
CA ASN A 22 -7.43 -5.54 -3.25
C ASN A 22 -6.04 -5.91 -3.80
N ARG A 23 -5.95 -7.08 -4.47
CA ARG A 23 -4.68 -7.59 -5.00
C ARG A 23 -4.06 -6.67 -6.02
N GLN A 24 -4.87 -6.14 -6.95
CA GLN A 24 -4.39 -5.22 -7.98
C GLN A 24 -3.77 -3.97 -7.36
N LEU A 25 -4.46 -3.38 -6.38
CA LEU A 25 -3.96 -2.23 -5.65
C LEU A 25 -2.61 -2.52 -4.96
N LEU A 26 -2.51 -3.69 -4.32
CA LEU A 26 -1.27 -4.11 -3.67
C LEU A 26 -0.14 -4.37 -4.67
N ASP A 27 -0.45 -4.91 -5.85
CA ASP A 27 0.51 -5.14 -6.94
C ASP A 27 1.06 -3.80 -7.48
N GLU A 28 0.18 -2.82 -7.69
CA GLU A 28 0.56 -1.47 -8.12
C GLU A 28 1.44 -0.76 -7.08
N VAL A 29 1.06 -0.81 -5.80
CA VAL A 29 1.86 -0.23 -4.72
C VAL A 29 3.22 -0.93 -4.62
N GLN A 30 3.26 -2.26 -4.69
CA GLN A 30 4.50 -3.02 -4.62
C GLN A 30 5.45 -2.62 -5.75
N SER A 31 4.97 -2.60 -6.99
CA SER A 31 5.78 -2.24 -8.15
C SER A 31 6.38 -0.83 -8.02
N LYS A 32 5.59 0.15 -7.54
CA LYS A 32 6.08 1.51 -7.31
C LYS A 32 7.15 1.57 -6.22
N VAL A 33 6.93 0.91 -5.09
CA VAL A 33 7.88 0.89 -3.96
C VAL A 33 9.16 0.16 -4.34
N GLU A 34 9.08 -0.97 -5.06
CA GLU A 34 10.25 -1.68 -5.60
C GLU A 34 11.02 -0.82 -6.61
N GLY A 35 10.31 -0.13 -7.51
CA GLY A 35 10.92 0.79 -8.47
C GLY A 35 11.72 1.90 -7.78
N MET A 36 11.19 2.46 -6.70
CA MET A 36 11.88 3.47 -5.91
C MET A 36 13.03 2.89 -5.07
N ALA A 37 12.86 1.70 -4.51
CA ALA A 37 13.87 1.03 -3.69
C ALA A 37 15.17 0.72 -4.45
N ASN A 38 15.12 0.67 -5.79
CA ASN A 38 16.32 0.50 -6.64
C ASN A 38 17.38 1.59 -6.44
N VAL A 39 17.04 2.72 -5.80
CA VAL A 39 18.01 3.77 -5.43
C VAL A 39 19.08 3.26 -4.46
N HIS A 40 18.80 2.24 -3.64
CA HIS A 40 19.77 1.73 -2.68
C HIS A 40 19.60 0.23 -2.38
N PRO A 41 20.66 -0.60 -2.53
CA PRO A 41 20.55 -2.07 -2.44
C PRO A 41 20.20 -2.61 -1.05
N ALA A 42 20.42 -1.80 0.00
CA ALA A 42 20.04 -2.14 1.37
C ALA A 42 18.53 -2.01 1.63
N ILE A 43 17.78 -1.36 0.74
CA ILE A 43 16.32 -1.31 0.85
C ILE A 43 15.75 -2.66 0.42
N LYS A 44 14.93 -3.26 1.28
CA LYS A 44 14.21 -4.50 1.01
C LYS A 44 12.72 -4.25 1.07
N VAL A 45 12.01 -4.70 0.03
CA VAL A 45 10.56 -4.59 -0.08
C VAL A 45 9.96 -5.99 -0.02
N TYR A 46 8.90 -6.15 0.76
CA TYR A 46 8.16 -7.40 0.85
C TYR A 46 6.68 -7.14 1.04
N ARG A 47 5.87 -8.12 0.61
CA ARG A 47 4.44 -8.12 0.82
C ARG A 47 4.11 -8.87 2.10
N ASN A 48 3.34 -8.23 2.97
CA ASN A 48 2.67 -8.92 4.06
C ASN A 48 1.20 -9.14 3.69
N THR A 49 0.84 -10.40 3.49
CA THR A 49 -0.56 -10.84 3.34
C THR A 49 -0.99 -11.50 4.64
N ASP A 50 -1.38 -10.68 5.61
CA ASP A 50 -1.99 -11.16 6.85
C ASP A 50 -3.50 -11.38 6.67
N ARG A 51 -4.12 -12.13 7.60
CA ARG A 51 -5.56 -12.49 7.55
C ARG A 51 -6.52 -11.29 7.60
N GLY A 52 -6.05 -10.09 7.94
CA GLY A 52 -6.90 -8.90 8.10
C GLY A 52 -6.64 -7.76 7.12
N ARG A 53 -5.53 -7.81 6.34
CA ARG A 53 -5.17 -6.80 5.33
C ARG A 53 -3.91 -7.22 4.57
N GLY A 54 -3.82 -6.83 3.31
CA GLY A 54 -2.56 -6.79 2.60
C GLY A 54 -1.83 -5.47 2.84
N ASN A 55 -0.52 -5.52 3.06
CA ASN A 55 0.35 -4.34 3.11
C ASN A 55 1.65 -4.60 2.34
N ILE A 56 2.25 -3.53 1.84
CA ILE A 56 3.62 -3.53 1.33
C ILE A 56 4.51 -2.91 2.40
N VAL A 57 5.59 -3.61 2.74
CA VAL A 57 6.55 -3.15 3.74
C VAL A 57 7.88 -2.97 3.05
N ALA A 58 8.49 -1.82 3.28
CA ALA A 58 9.86 -1.57 2.88
C ALA A 58 10.70 -1.36 4.14
N THR A 59 11.94 -1.85 4.12
CA THR A 59 12.88 -1.79 5.25
C THR A 59 14.27 -1.39 4.78
N ILE A 60 15.02 -0.73 5.65
CA ILE A 60 16.41 -0.34 5.43
C ILE A 60 17.13 -0.36 6.80
N PRO A 61 18.42 -0.72 6.88
CA PRO A 61 19.17 -0.58 8.13
C PRO A 61 19.24 0.88 8.58
N MET A 62 19.05 1.13 9.88
CA MET A 62 19.03 2.50 10.44
C MET A 62 20.33 3.26 10.16
N SER A 63 21.49 2.57 10.23
CA SER A 63 22.78 3.18 9.90
C SER A 63 22.87 3.71 8.46
N VAL A 64 22.18 3.07 7.52
CA VAL A 64 22.11 3.52 6.12
C VAL A 64 21.12 4.68 6.00
N GLU A 65 19.97 4.61 6.68
CA GLU A 65 18.96 5.68 6.68
C GLU A 65 19.53 6.99 7.24
N ASP A 66 20.28 6.93 8.34
CA ASP A 66 20.93 8.08 8.96
C ASP A 66 21.98 8.71 8.03
N ALA A 67 22.76 7.87 7.35
CA ALA A 67 23.76 8.32 6.38
C ALA A 67 23.13 9.04 5.18
N HIS A 68 21.90 8.67 4.80
CA HIS A 68 21.17 9.26 3.68
C HIS A 68 20.11 10.28 4.11
N ARG A 69 20.10 10.69 5.40
CA ARG A 69 19.25 11.77 5.95
C ARG A 69 17.75 11.60 5.66
N GLY A 70 17.20 10.40 5.86
CA GLY A 70 15.76 10.17 5.70
C GLY A 70 15.34 9.67 4.32
N LEU A 71 16.20 8.91 3.64
CA LEU A 71 15.96 8.35 2.30
C LEU A 71 14.63 7.59 2.22
N MET A 72 14.34 6.77 3.24
CA MET A 72 13.12 5.99 3.30
C MET A 72 11.87 6.86 3.44
N ALA A 73 11.94 7.89 4.28
CA ALA A 73 10.83 8.81 4.51
C ALA A 73 10.49 9.61 3.23
N ASP A 74 11.52 10.13 2.55
CA ASP A 74 11.34 10.86 1.29
C ASP A 74 10.79 9.94 0.18
N MET A 75 11.32 8.71 0.09
CA MET A 75 10.84 7.71 -0.86
C MET A 75 9.36 7.40 -0.67
N LEU A 76 8.95 7.04 0.55
CA LEU A 76 7.57 6.65 0.84
C LEU A 76 6.59 7.83 0.73
N GLY A 77 7.04 9.05 1.05
CA GLY A 77 6.24 10.27 0.87
C GLY A 77 5.83 10.56 -0.58
N LYS A 78 6.56 10.00 -1.55
CA LYS A 78 6.31 10.15 -2.99
C LYS A 78 5.39 9.08 -3.57
N VAL A 79 5.06 8.04 -2.82
CA VAL A 79 4.13 7.00 -3.29
C VAL A 79 2.74 7.61 -3.45
N ARG A 80 2.15 7.42 -4.63
CA ARG A 80 0.79 7.84 -4.98
C ARG A 80 0.05 6.66 -5.58
N ILE A 81 -1.21 6.50 -5.21
CA ILE A 81 -2.14 5.50 -5.73
C ILE A 81 -3.15 6.24 -6.58
#